data_AF-A0A5C6N8K7-F1
#
_entry.id   AF-A0A5C6N8K7-F1
#
_cell.length_a   1.000
_cell.length_b   1.000
_cell.length_c   1.000
_cell.angle_alpha   90.00
_cell.angle_beta   90.00
_cell.angle_gamma   90.00
#
_symmetry.space_group_name_H-M   'P 1'
#
loop_
_entity.id
_entity.type
_entity.pdbx_description
1 polymer ?
#
loop_
_entity_poly.entity_id
_entity_poly.type
_entity_poly.pdbx_seq_one_letter_code
_entity_poly.pdbx_strand_id
1 'polypeptide(L)'
;MENVGNWRAFADALGYGNLPLNYFCRTELDNEPEKVASVLEKLKEECMNVENKERKSFQRELMMALLKMDCQGLVARLVLDFVLLTTAVEVASRWRELAEKLARVSRQQMEAYEAPHRDKNGLLDNECMWKPAYDFLLTWAAHIGDSYRDIIQELHVGLDKMRNPITKRWKHLTGTLILVNCLDTLRSSAFCPVGYGDFAV
;
A
#
# COMPACT_ATOMS: atom_id res chain seq x y z
N MET A 1 -7.92 -10.21 -10.94
CA MET A 1 -7.41 -9.33 -9.87
C MET A 1 -7.72 -10.04 -8.55
N GLU A 2 -6.71 -10.31 -7.71
CA GLU A 2 -6.91 -10.97 -6.41
C GLU A 2 -7.77 -10.08 -5.50
N ASN A 3 -8.74 -10.68 -4.81
CA ASN A 3 -9.69 -10.03 -3.91
C ASN A 3 -10.02 -10.97 -2.74
N VAL A 4 -10.41 -10.43 -1.59
CA VAL A 4 -10.91 -11.22 -0.45
C VAL A 4 -12.33 -11.69 -0.76
N GLY A 5 -12.49 -12.99 -1.04
CA GLY A 5 -13.77 -13.57 -1.47
C GLY A 5 -14.64 -14.17 -0.37
N ASN A 6 -14.19 -14.14 0.89
CA ASN A 6 -14.89 -14.74 2.02
C ASN A 6 -14.72 -13.87 3.26
N TRP A 7 -15.79 -13.19 3.66
CA TRP A 7 -15.77 -12.30 4.84
C TRP A 7 -15.45 -13.05 6.14
N ARG A 8 -15.88 -14.31 6.25
CA ARG A 8 -15.71 -15.11 7.46
C ARG A 8 -14.26 -15.49 7.67
N ALA A 9 -13.59 -15.95 6.61
CA ALA A 9 -12.16 -16.24 6.65
C ALA A 9 -11.34 -14.98 6.97
N PHE A 10 -11.76 -13.82 6.46
CA PHE A 10 -11.13 -12.54 6.78
C PHE A 10 -11.31 -12.13 8.24
N ALA A 11 -12.53 -12.23 8.76
CA ALA A 11 -12.83 -11.98 10.17
C ALA A 11 -12.02 -12.91 11.09
N ASP A 12 -11.91 -14.20 10.73
CA ASP A 12 -11.13 -15.18 11.50
C ASP A 12 -9.63 -14.86 11.47
N ALA A 13 -9.07 -14.46 10.32
CA ALA A 13 -7.67 -14.07 10.20
C ALA A 13 -7.31 -12.81 11.03
N LEU A 14 -8.28 -11.91 11.22
CA LEU A 14 -8.23 -10.74 12.09
C LEU A 14 -8.46 -11.06 13.58
N GLY A 15 -8.82 -12.29 13.92
CA GLY A 15 -9.05 -12.73 15.29
C GLY A 15 -10.49 -12.56 15.78
N TYR A 16 -11.43 -12.20 14.91
CA TYR A 16 -12.86 -12.16 15.21
C TYR A 16 -13.54 -13.53 15.11
N GLY A 17 -12.84 -14.56 15.58
CA GLY A 17 -13.31 -15.94 15.61
C GLY A 17 -14.67 -16.05 16.30
N ASN A 18 -15.59 -16.78 15.69
CA ASN A 18 -16.95 -17.06 16.18
C ASN A 18 -17.91 -15.86 16.29
N LEU A 19 -17.51 -14.66 15.84
CA LEU A 19 -18.42 -13.52 15.82
C LEU A 19 -19.39 -13.57 14.63
N PRO A 20 -20.71 -13.46 14.87
CA PRO A 20 -21.72 -13.41 13.81
C PRO A 20 -21.62 -12.12 12.97
N LEU A 21 -22.16 -12.15 11.74
CA LEU A 21 -22.14 -10.99 10.84
C LEU A 21 -22.78 -9.74 11.46
N ASN A 22 -23.81 -9.92 12.28
CA ASN A 22 -24.53 -8.82 12.96
C ASN A 22 -23.66 -8.03 13.96
N TYR A 23 -22.50 -8.55 14.33
CA TYR A 23 -21.49 -7.83 15.10
C TYR A 23 -20.84 -6.71 14.28
N PHE A 24 -20.67 -6.92 12.97
CA PHE A 24 -19.99 -6.00 12.05
C PHE A 24 -20.96 -5.06 11.35
N CYS A 25 -22.14 -5.54 10.98
CA CYS A 25 -23.16 -4.74 10.31
C CYS A 25 -24.55 -5.11 10.82
N ARG A 26 -25.38 -4.12 11.12
CA ARG A 26 -26.77 -4.36 11.58
C ARG A 26 -27.74 -4.66 10.42
N THR A 27 -27.33 -4.36 9.18
CA THR A 27 -28.10 -4.59 7.97
C THR A 27 -27.80 -5.98 7.42
N GLU A 28 -28.82 -6.68 6.92
CA GLU A 28 -28.60 -7.89 6.13
C GLU A 28 -27.91 -7.53 4.81
N LEU A 29 -26.71 -8.06 4.60
CA LEU A 29 -25.91 -7.86 3.41
C LEU A 29 -25.89 -9.17 2.62
N ASP A 30 -26.25 -9.11 1.34
CA ASP A 30 -26.29 -10.32 0.51
C ASP A 30 -24.95 -10.58 -0.19
N ASN A 31 -24.21 -9.53 -0.54
CA ASN A 31 -22.98 -9.66 -1.30
C ASN A 31 -21.73 -9.77 -0.40
N GLU A 32 -20.79 -10.63 -0.82
CA GLU A 32 -19.53 -10.86 -0.08
C GLU A 32 -18.64 -9.62 0.05
N PRO A 33 -18.46 -8.77 -0.99
CA PRO A 33 -17.64 -7.57 -0.87
C PRO A 33 -18.12 -6.59 0.22
N GLU A 34 -19.43 -6.38 0.38
CA GLU A 34 -19.98 -5.52 1.44
C GLU A 34 -19.79 -6.13 2.82
N LYS A 35 -19.89 -7.46 2.94
CA LYS A 35 -19.59 -8.14 4.21
C LYS A 35 -18.11 -7.99 4.56
N VAL A 36 -17.19 -8.18 3.61
CA VAL A 36 -15.76 -7.92 3.81
C VAL A 36 -15.52 -6.46 4.19
N ALA A 37 -16.16 -5.52 3.51
CA ALA A 37 -16.06 -4.09 3.83
C ALA A 37 -16.56 -3.79 5.25
N SER A 38 -17.64 -4.44 5.70
CA SER A 38 -18.15 -4.28 7.07
C SER A 38 -17.14 -4.76 8.12
N VAL A 39 -16.46 -5.87 7.88
CA VAL A 39 -15.36 -6.36 8.75
C VAL A 39 -14.19 -5.37 8.75
N LEU A 40 -13.84 -4.81 7.58
CA LEU A 40 -12.76 -3.84 7.44
C LEU A 40 -13.05 -2.52 8.16
N GLU A 41 -14.27 -1.98 8.04
CA GLU A 41 -14.70 -0.79 8.77
C GLU A 41 -14.68 -1.04 10.27
N LYS A 42 -15.11 -2.21 10.74
CA LYS A 42 -15.02 -2.57 12.15
C LYS A 42 -13.59 -2.58 12.68
N LEU A 43 -12.67 -3.18 11.92
CA LEU A 43 -11.24 -3.17 12.26
C LEU A 43 -10.69 -1.75 12.37
N LYS A 44 -11.07 -0.87 11.43
CA LYS A 44 -10.65 0.52 11.39
C LYS A 44 -11.18 1.29 12.61
N GLU A 45 -12.44 1.12 12.97
CA GLU A 45 -13.04 1.70 14.18
C GLU A 45 -12.26 1.31 15.44
N GLU A 46 -11.94 0.02 15.60
CA GLU A 46 -11.24 -0.49 16.77
C GLU A 46 -9.77 -0.01 16.86
N CYS A 47 -9.10 0.12 15.72
CA CYS A 47 -7.73 0.64 15.67
C CYS A 47 -7.66 2.17 15.90
N MET A 48 -8.74 2.89 15.60
CA MET A 48 -8.84 4.34 15.87
C MET A 48 -9.38 4.66 17.27
N ASN A 49 -9.89 3.67 18.01
CA ASN A 49 -10.40 3.89 19.37
C ASN A 49 -9.25 4.22 20.34
N VAL A 50 -9.24 5.47 20.81
CA VAL A 50 -8.21 6.04 21.71
C VAL A 50 -8.24 5.40 23.10
N GLU A 51 -9.35 4.79 23.50
CA GLU A 51 -9.51 4.11 24.79
C GLU A 51 -8.89 2.70 24.82
N ASN A 52 -8.47 2.20 23.66
CA ASN A 52 -7.86 0.87 23.56
C ASN A 52 -6.43 0.89 24.13
N LYS A 53 -6.22 0.14 25.22
CA LYS A 53 -4.92 0.01 25.90
C LYS A 53 -3.87 -0.66 25.01
N GLU A 54 -4.29 -1.48 24.06
CA GLU A 54 -3.45 -2.05 23.02
C GLU A 54 -3.64 -1.25 21.73
N ARG A 55 -2.77 -0.27 21.49
CA ARG A 55 -2.83 0.54 20.27
C ARG A 55 -2.41 -0.29 19.04
N LYS A 56 -3.35 -1.05 18.48
CA LYS A 56 -3.17 -1.84 17.26
C LYS A 56 -3.08 -0.90 16.05
N SER A 57 -2.12 -1.16 15.17
CA SER A 57 -2.00 -0.42 13.91
C SER A 57 -2.92 -1.07 12.87
N PHE A 58 -3.85 -0.28 12.32
CA PHE A 58 -4.77 -0.75 11.27
C PHE A 58 -4.03 -1.41 10.10
N GLN A 59 -2.98 -0.74 9.59
CA GLN A 59 -2.18 -1.27 8.50
C GLN A 59 -1.52 -2.61 8.88
N ARG A 60 -1.01 -2.72 10.10
CA ARG A 60 -0.36 -3.96 10.57
C ARG A 60 -1.35 -5.11 10.63
N GLU A 61 -2.51 -4.91 11.27
CA GLU A 61 -3.52 -5.96 11.43
C GLU A 61 -4.08 -6.41 10.08
N LEU A 62 -4.38 -5.45 9.18
CA LEU A 62 -4.82 -5.73 7.82
C LEU A 62 -3.79 -6.56 7.03
N MET A 63 -2.53 -6.11 7.00
CA MET A 63 -1.47 -6.82 6.27
C MET A 63 -1.25 -8.23 6.83
N MET A 64 -1.25 -8.39 8.15
CA MET A 64 -1.09 -9.69 8.79
C MET A 64 -2.23 -10.63 8.46
N ALA A 65 -3.49 -10.17 8.46
CA ALA A 65 -4.63 -10.99 8.10
C ALA A 65 -4.55 -11.46 6.63
N LEU A 66 -4.22 -10.55 5.70
CA LEU A 66 -4.06 -10.90 4.29
C LEU A 66 -2.93 -11.91 4.06
N LEU A 67 -1.80 -11.76 4.76
CA LEU A 67 -0.69 -12.73 4.69
C LEU A 67 -1.10 -14.11 5.21
N LYS A 68 -1.89 -14.18 6.29
CA LYS A 68 -2.43 -15.46 6.81
C LYS A 68 -3.42 -16.13 5.86
N MET A 69 -4.04 -15.36 4.97
CA MET A 69 -5.03 -15.83 3.99
C MET A 69 -4.43 -16.16 2.62
N ASP A 70 -3.10 -16.23 2.51
CA ASP A 70 -2.42 -16.42 1.22
C ASP A 70 -2.77 -15.35 0.17
N CYS A 71 -2.98 -14.11 0.63
CA CYS A 71 -3.34 -12.95 -0.21
C CYS A 71 -2.15 -12.01 -0.46
N GLN A 72 -1.00 -12.56 -0.87
CA GLN A 72 0.26 -11.80 -1.00
C GLN A 72 0.23 -10.79 -2.14
N GLY A 73 -0.54 -11.03 -3.21
CA GLY A 73 -0.70 -10.07 -4.30
C GLY A 73 -1.45 -8.80 -3.83
N LEU A 74 -2.48 -8.95 -3.00
CA LEU A 74 -3.16 -7.85 -2.32
C LEU A 74 -2.23 -7.10 -1.37
N VAL A 75 -1.43 -7.82 -0.59
CA VAL A 75 -0.41 -7.22 0.29
C VAL A 75 0.56 -6.39 -0.54
N ALA A 76 1.10 -6.95 -1.63
CA ALA A 76 2.04 -6.25 -2.51
C ALA A 76 1.43 -4.99 -3.12
N ARG A 77 0.16 -5.03 -3.55
CA ARG A 77 -0.55 -3.85 -4.08
C ARG A 77 -0.75 -2.78 -3.02
N LEU A 78 -1.28 -3.13 -1.85
CA LEU A 78 -1.49 -2.18 -0.76
C LEU A 78 -0.18 -1.55 -0.31
N VAL A 79 0.90 -2.35 -0.25
CA VAL A 79 2.25 -1.87 0.05
C VAL A 79 2.72 -0.86 -0.99
N LEU A 80 2.52 -1.14 -2.28
CA LEU A 80 2.85 -0.20 -3.35
C LEU A 80 2.05 1.11 -3.20
N ASP A 81 0.73 1.04 -3.00
CA ASP A 81 -0.13 2.21 -2.83
C ASP A 81 0.34 3.08 -1.64
N PHE A 82 0.68 2.45 -0.51
CA PHE A 82 1.24 3.17 0.64
C PHE A 82 2.60 3.78 0.33
N VAL A 83 3.49 3.08 -0.37
CA VAL A 83 4.79 3.61 -0.77
C VAL A 83 4.63 4.84 -1.67
N LEU A 84 3.76 4.80 -2.67
CA LEU A 84 3.54 5.93 -3.58
C LEU A 84 2.97 7.13 -2.82
N LEU A 85 1.95 6.92 -1.98
CA LEU A 85 1.33 7.99 -1.21
C LEU A 85 2.29 8.60 -0.19
N THR A 86 2.96 7.78 0.61
CA THR A 86 3.92 8.26 1.61
C THR A 86 5.11 8.95 0.95
N THR A 87 5.58 8.46 -0.20
CA THR A 87 6.64 9.14 -0.96
C THR A 87 6.18 10.52 -1.40
N ALA A 88 4.98 10.64 -1.97
CA ALA A 88 4.41 11.91 -2.39
C ALA A 88 4.36 12.94 -1.25
N VAL A 89 3.95 12.50 -0.06
CA VAL A 89 3.90 13.33 1.15
C VAL A 89 5.30 13.73 1.61
N GLU A 90 6.24 12.79 1.68
CA GLU A 90 7.61 13.04 2.15
C GLU A 90 8.40 13.96 1.21
N VAL A 91 8.23 13.82 -0.11
CA VAL A 91 8.90 14.71 -1.08
C VAL A 91 8.24 16.09 -1.14
N ALA A 92 6.91 16.17 -1.00
CA ALA A 92 6.12 17.39 -1.07
C ALA A 92 6.62 18.34 -2.17
N SER A 93 7.03 19.57 -1.83
CA SER A 93 7.51 20.58 -2.78
C SER A 93 8.74 20.16 -3.61
N ARG A 94 9.48 19.14 -3.17
CA ARG A 94 10.64 18.56 -3.88
C ARG A 94 10.27 17.50 -4.90
N TRP A 95 8.98 17.21 -5.10
CA TRP A 95 8.54 16.20 -6.07
C TRP A 95 9.05 16.48 -7.50
N ARG A 96 9.21 17.75 -7.88
CA ARG A 96 9.77 18.14 -9.19
C ARG A 96 11.19 17.61 -9.39
N GLU A 97 12.02 17.68 -8.36
CA GLU A 97 13.37 17.09 -8.37
C GLU A 97 13.29 15.57 -8.58
N LEU A 98 12.37 14.90 -7.87
CA LEU A 98 12.17 13.46 -8.03
C LEU A 98 11.69 13.10 -9.44
N ALA A 99 10.72 13.84 -9.98
CA ALA A 99 10.19 13.62 -11.32
C ALA A 99 11.27 13.79 -12.41
N GLU A 100 12.19 14.74 -12.23
CA GLU A 100 13.36 14.88 -13.09
C GLU A 100 14.28 13.65 -12.99
N LYS A 101 14.53 13.13 -11.77
CA LYS A 101 15.39 11.94 -11.57
C LYS A 101 14.78 10.64 -12.09
N LEU A 102 13.47 10.48 -11.97
CA LEU A 102 12.76 9.26 -12.38
C LEU A 102 12.47 9.21 -13.87
N ALA A 103 12.03 10.32 -14.47
CA ALA A 103 11.49 10.31 -15.82
C ALA A 103 11.90 11.52 -16.68
N ARG A 104 12.86 12.35 -16.22
CA ARG A 104 13.31 13.56 -16.92
C ARG A 104 12.16 14.48 -17.31
N VAL A 105 11.14 14.55 -16.47
CA VAL A 105 9.93 15.34 -16.70
C VAL A 105 10.34 16.80 -16.92
N SER A 106 9.82 17.42 -17.98
CA SER A 106 10.07 18.83 -18.26
C SER A 106 9.24 19.73 -17.34
N ARG A 107 9.65 21.00 -17.20
CA ARG A 107 8.91 21.99 -16.43
C ARG A 107 7.45 22.15 -16.89
N GLN A 108 7.21 22.14 -18.20
CA GLN A 108 5.86 22.25 -18.75
C GLN A 108 4.99 21.05 -18.36
N GLN A 109 5.55 19.84 -18.35
CA GLN A 109 4.84 18.65 -17.89
C GLN A 109 4.57 18.69 -16.38
N MET A 110 5.50 19.22 -15.58
CA MET A 110 5.28 19.42 -14.14
C MET A 110 4.11 20.38 -13.87
N GLU A 111 4.07 21.51 -14.61
CA GLU A 111 2.99 22.48 -14.49
C GLU A 111 1.62 21.89 -14.88
N ALA A 112 1.59 20.92 -15.80
CA ALA A 112 0.37 20.19 -16.15
C ALA A 112 -0.15 19.30 -15.00
N TYR A 113 0.73 18.67 -14.21
CA TYR A 113 0.33 17.95 -13.01
C TYR A 113 -0.16 18.90 -11.91
N GLU A 114 0.38 20.12 -11.82
CA GLU A 114 -0.02 21.10 -10.80
C GLU A 114 -1.34 21.81 -11.11
N ALA A 115 -1.66 21.99 -12.39
CA ALA A 115 -2.79 22.80 -12.82
C ALA A 115 -4.15 22.38 -12.20
N PRO A 116 -4.48 21.07 -12.06
CA PRO A 116 -5.72 20.63 -11.42
C PRO A 116 -5.82 20.95 -9.92
N HIS A 117 -4.70 21.19 -9.25
CA HIS A 117 -4.63 21.37 -7.79
C HIS A 117 -4.54 22.84 -7.37
N ARG A 118 -4.46 23.76 -8.33
CA ARG A 118 -4.43 25.20 -8.05
C ARG A 118 -5.77 25.65 -7.47
N ASP A 119 -5.71 26.59 -6.53
CA ASP A 119 -6.87 27.22 -5.97
C ASP A 119 -7.56 28.15 -7.00
N LYS A 120 -8.68 28.75 -6.59
CA LYS A 120 -9.43 29.72 -7.40
C LYS A 120 -8.62 30.95 -7.85
N ASN A 121 -7.49 31.24 -7.21
CA ASN A 121 -6.58 32.33 -7.55
C ASN A 121 -5.42 31.86 -8.46
N GLY A 122 -5.39 30.57 -8.83
CA GLY A 122 -4.32 29.97 -9.62
C GLY A 122 -3.05 29.66 -8.80
N LEU A 123 -3.10 29.75 -7.47
CA LEU A 123 -1.99 29.46 -6.58
C LEU A 123 -2.07 28.01 -6.07
N LEU A 124 -0.92 27.34 -5.97
CA LEU A 124 -0.82 26.03 -5.34
C LEU A 124 -0.09 26.18 -4.02
N ASP A 125 -0.78 25.84 -2.94
CA ASP A 125 -0.19 25.82 -1.61
C ASP A 125 0.92 24.77 -1.53
N ASN A 126 2.03 25.12 -0.89
CA ASN A 126 3.15 24.21 -0.67
C ASN A 126 2.73 22.99 0.15
N GLU A 127 1.78 23.13 1.09
CA GLU A 127 1.24 22.01 1.87
C GLU A 127 0.43 21.03 0.99
N CYS A 128 -0.04 21.47 -0.18
CA CYS A 128 -0.77 20.65 -1.14
C CYS A 128 0.11 20.02 -2.22
N MET A 129 1.44 20.26 -2.21
CA MET A 129 2.35 19.74 -3.25
C MET A 129 2.44 18.21 -3.31
N TRP A 130 1.99 17.50 -2.27
CA TRP A 130 1.90 16.05 -2.30
C TRP A 130 0.87 15.53 -3.32
N LYS A 131 -0.16 16.32 -3.67
CA LYS A 131 -1.19 15.90 -4.64
C LYS A 131 -0.64 15.75 -6.07
N PRO A 132 -0.03 16.78 -6.68
CA PRO A 132 0.61 16.61 -8.00
C PRO A 132 1.76 15.60 -7.95
N ALA A 133 2.48 15.49 -6.83
CA ALA A 133 3.49 14.46 -6.63
C ALA A 133 2.90 13.05 -6.73
N TYR A 134 1.74 12.83 -6.09
CA TYR A 134 1.04 11.55 -6.09
C TYR A 134 0.50 11.22 -7.48
N ASP A 135 -0.11 12.18 -8.17
CA ASP A 135 -0.61 11.99 -9.55
C ASP A 135 0.52 11.63 -10.52
N PHE A 136 1.67 12.30 -10.40
CA PHE A 136 2.87 11.97 -11.14
C PHE A 136 3.33 10.55 -10.82
N LEU A 137 3.44 10.17 -9.55
CA LEU A 137 3.90 8.85 -9.13
C LEU A 137 2.98 7.72 -9.60
N LEU A 138 1.66 7.92 -9.55
CA LEU A 138 0.67 6.97 -10.10
C LEU A 138 0.87 6.79 -11.60
N THR A 139 1.00 7.89 -12.33
CA THR A 139 1.21 7.85 -13.78
C THR A 139 2.54 7.19 -14.12
N TRP A 140 3.62 7.55 -13.42
CA TRP A 140 4.95 7.00 -13.60
C TRP A 140 5.00 5.50 -13.30
N ALA A 141 4.40 5.04 -12.19
CA ALA A 141 4.34 3.63 -11.84
C ALA A 141 3.59 2.82 -12.91
N ALA A 142 2.48 3.36 -13.44
CA ALA A 142 1.73 2.72 -14.51
C ALA A 142 2.55 2.55 -15.81
N HIS A 143 3.54 3.42 -16.08
CA HIS A 143 4.43 3.26 -17.24
C HIS A 143 5.47 2.14 -17.07
N ILE A 144 5.81 1.78 -15.82
CA ILE A 144 6.72 0.66 -15.53
C ILE A 144 5.99 -0.68 -15.69
N GLY A 145 4.70 -0.72 -15.33
CA GLY A 145 3.83 -1.89 -15.46
C GLY A 145 3.48 -2.52 -14.12
N ASP A 146 3.17 -3.82 -14.11
CA ASP A 146 2.57 -4.48 -12.94
C ASP A 146 3.58 -5.00 -11.89
N SER A 147 4.87 -4.80 -12.13
CA SER A 147 5.93 -5.27 -11.22
C SER A 147 6.11 -4.29 -10.05
N TYR A 148 5.42 -4.55 -8.95
CA TYR A 148 5.58 -3.78 -7.70
C TYR A 148 7.03 -3.78 -7.19
N ARG A 149 7.80 -4.86 -7.44
CA ARG A 149 9.22 -4.93 -7.08
C ARG A 149 10.04 -3.90 -7.87
N ASP A 150 9.86 -3.86 -9.19
CA ASP A 150 10.60 -2.95 -10.06
C ASP A 150 10.21 -1.50 -9.79
N ILE A 151 8.91 -1.22 -9.59
CA ILE A 151 8.45 0.13 -9.24
C ILE A 151 9.09 0.62 -7.94
N ILE A 152 9.02 -0.17 -6.86
CA ILE A 152 9.56 0.26 -5.56
C ILE A 152 11.10 0.37 -5.64
N GLN A 153 11.76 -0.50 -6.41
CA GLN A 153 13.22 -0.48 -6.60
C GLN A 153 13.66 0.78 -7.36
N GLU A 154 13.02 1.10 -8.49
CA GLU A 154 13.32 2.30 -9.28
C GLU A 154 13.00 3.57 -8.50
N LEU A 155 11.91 3.57 -7.71
CA LEU A 155 11.56 4.70 -6.84
C LEU A 155 12.65 4.95 -5.81
N HIS A 156 13.14 3.88 -5.16
CA HIS A 156 14.22 3.96 -4.18
C HIS A 156 15.49 4.54 -4.81
N VAL A 157 15.89 4.06 -5.98
CA VAL A 157 17.04 4.58 -6.74
C VAL A 157 16.85 6.06 -7.13
N GLY A 158 15.64 6.46 -7.54
CA GLY A 158 15.33 7.85 -7.86
C GLY A 158 15.46 8.78 -6.66
N LEU A 159 14.96 8.36 -5.50
CA LEU A 159 15.09 9.10 -4.24
C LEU A 159 16.56 9.23 -3.79
N ASP A 160 17.38 8.19 -4.01
CA ASP A 160 18.82 8.20 -3.71
C ASP A 160 19.61 9.18 -4.59
N LYS A 161 19.14 9.45 -5.82
CA LYS A 161 19.76 10.41 -6.76
C LYS A 161 19.41 11.87 -6.48
N MET A 162 18.51 12.15 -5.54
CA MET A 162 18.19 13.52 -5.13
C MET A 162 19.38 14.15 -4.38
N ARG A 163 19.53 15.48 -4.46
CA ARG A 163 20.60 16.25 -3.81
C ARG A 163 20.66 16.02 -2.30
N ASN A 164 19.49 15.85 -1.67
CA ASN A 164 19.32 15.46 -0.28
C ASN A 164 18.41 14.23 -0.20
N PRO A 165 18.96 13.01 -0.27
CA PRO A 165 18.16 11.78 -0.29
C PRO A 165 17.35 11.62 0.99
N ILE A 166 16.04 11.41 0.84
CA ILE A 166 15.12 11.17 1.96
C ILE A 166 15.35 9.76 2.54
N THR A 167 15.80 8.82 1.72
CA THR A 167 16.15 7.43 2.05
C THR A 167 17.12 7.30 3.23
N LYS A 168 18.02 8.27 3.45
CA LYS A 168 18.94 8.29 4.60
C LYS A 168 18.22 8.31 5.95
N ARG A 169 17.04 8.93 6.00
CA ARG A 169 16.20 9.03 7.20
C ARG A 169 14.99 8.11 7.13
N TRP A 170 14.55 7.75 5.93
CA TRP A 170 13.36 6.97 5.69
C TRP A 170 13.65 5.48 5.53
N LYS A 171 14.04 4.84 6.63
CA LYS A 171 14.39 3.42 6.68
C LYS A 171 13.23 2.48 6.32
N HIS A 172 12.00 2.96 6.42
CA HIS A 172 10.80 2.17 6.12
C HIS A 172 10.73 1.74 4.65
N LEU A 173 11.17 2.59 3.70
CA LEU A 173 11.16 2.23 2.28
C LEU A 173 12.06 1.02 1.99
N THR A 174 13.25 0.97 2.60
CA THR A 174 14.13 -0.19 2.50
C THR A 174 13.50 -1.43 3.14
N GLY A 175 12.83 -1.29 4.29
CA GLY A 175 12.10 -2.39 4.91
C GLY A 175 10.98 -2.94 4.01
N THR A 176 10.27 -2.04 3.32
CA THR A 176 9.24 -2.39 2.34
C THR A 176 9.84 -3.15 1.16
N LEU A 177 10.97 -2.71 0.61
CA LEU A 177 11.69 -3.41 -0.44
C LEU A 177 12.07 -4.85 -0.03
N ILE A 178 12.57 -5.02 1.20
CA ILE A 178 12.90 -6.34 1.73
C ILE A 178 11.63 -7.20 1.82
N LEU A 179 10.54 -6.66 2.36
CA LEU A 179 9.27 -7.36 2.48
C LEU A 179 8.79 -7.87 1.11
N VAL A 180 8.63 -6.98 0.12
CA VAL A 180 8.13 -7.36 -1.20
C VAL A 180 9.06 -8.35 -1.89
N ASN A 181 10.37 -8.29 -1.62
CA ASN A 181 11.29 -9.26 -2.19
C ASN A 181 11.16 -10.66 -1.58
N CYS A 182 10.79 -10.73 -0.31
CA CYS A 182 10.63 -11.97 0.43
C CYS A 182 9.22 -12.58 0.34
N LEU A 183 8.21 -11.87 -0.18
CA LEU A 183 6.81 -12.31 -0.17
C LEU A 183 6.61 -13.72 -0.76
N ASP A 184 7.24 -14.01 -1.91
CA ASP A 184 7.10 -15.33 -2.55
C ASP A 184 7.74 -16.44 -1.70
N THR A 185 8.94 -16.20 -1.15
CA THR A 185 9.60 -17.17 -0.25
C THR A 185 8.79 -17.41 1.02
N LEU A 186 8.23 -16.35 1.60
CA LEU A 186 7.37 -16.42 2.79
C LEU A 186 6.09 -17.20 2.47
N ARG A 187 5.48 -16.94 1.31
CA ARG A 187 4.31 -17.68 0.81
C ARG A 187 4.62 -19.16 0.67
N SER A 188 5.67 -19.52 -0.07
CA SER A 188 6.06 -20.91 -0.27
C SER A 188 6.33 -21.62 1.06
N SER A 189 6.99 -20.97 2.00
CA SER A 189 7.30 -21.56 3.31
C SER A 189 6.06 -21.77 4.19
N ALA A 190 5.04 -20.90 4.07
CA ALA A 190 3.85 -20.94 4.91
C ALA A 190 2.73 -21.84 4.34
N PHE A 191 2.61 -21.91 3.00
CA PHE A 191 1.48 -22.56 2.34
C PHE A 191 1.85 -23.73 1.43
N CYS A 192 3.12 -23.94 1.06
CA CYS A 192 3.53 -25.16 0.38
C CYS A 192 3.93 -26.22 1.43
N PRO A 193 3.23 -27.38 1.49
CA PRO A 193 3.68 -28.48 2.32
C PRO A 193 5.00 -29.02 1.76
N VAL A 194 6.03 -29.06 2.59
CA VAL A 194 7.27 -29.78 2.28
C VAL A 194 6.92 -31.27 2.25
N GLY A 195 6.62 -31.81 1.06
CA GLY A 195 6.40 -33.24 0.87
C GLY A 195 5.45 -33.57 -0.27
N TYR A 196 6.03 -33.80 -1.45
CA TYR A 196 5.81 -34.98 -2.32
C TYR A 196 6.57 -34.70 -3.62
N GLY A 197 7.84 -35.11 -3.68
CA GLY A 197 8.63 -34.92 -4.89
C GLY A 197 10.14 -35.17 -4.77
N ASP A 198 10.57 -36.12 -3.95
CA ASP A 198 11.90 -36.74 -4.09
C ASP A 198 11.78 -38.23 -3.74
N PHE A 199 11.12 -38.97 -4.64
CA PHE A 199 11.41 -40.39 -4.82
C PHE A 199 11.92 -40.55 -6.24
N ALA A 200 13.22 -40.31 -6.42
CA ALA A 200 13.94 -40.89 -7.53
C ALA A 200 14.05 -42.41 -7.30
N VAL A 201 13.52 -43.20 -8.24
CA VAL A 201 13.98 -44.55 -8.54
C VAL A 201 14.44 -44.55 -9.98
#